data_AF-A0A941AW23-F1
#
_entry.id   AF-A0A941AW23-F1
#
_cell.length_a   1.000
_cell.length_b   1.000
_cell.length_c   1.000
_cell.angle_alpha   90.00
_cell.angle_beta   90.00
_cell.angle_gamma   90.00
#
_symmetry.space_group_name_H-M   'P 1'
#
loop_
_entity.id
_entity.type
_entity.pdbx_description
1 polymer ?
#
loop_
_entity_poly.entity_id
_entity_poly.type
_entity_poly.pdbx_seq_one_letter_code
_entity_poly.pdbx_strand_id
1 'polypeptide(L)'
;MKKNYTKIQLKWIIILALSVFNFSIAQKKVIAYIPNWIDLNAFSSTIQYNKLTHINLAFENPDTNGYLTFTSGSNTIINAAHAQNVKVFVSLGGGSASENAGIRGNYFNLISPANRTAFIQKIYDYVVAHNFDGVDVDLEGPAINGDYGGFVIALANKLHAGGKQITAALSEGYGGANVPSSTFAAYDSINIMAYDATGPWNTANPGPHSPYSMAVNQFNYWTGRGLPASKAIIGVPFYGYGFGAAANQGISYANIIAQYPGAENVDQVGNTIYYNGIPTIKQKTAFAIQNAGGVMIWELSQDAVGSKSLLTAINQVITGSQPPAGGTLIQAENYSSMSGVQTEPTTDTDGGLNVGYADTGDWMAYFNINFPTSGSYLIEYRVASAVSGARISSDLSAGTIQLGSVNIPNTGGWQNWQTVSQTVNVNAGTYNFGIYIQNSGVNLNWFRITKSASALTSKMTSPEIVDEKTIASLTVYPSPTQETLFFSTEISGASVSIINSQGGQTLSEQKINNNSLDVSGLKTGIYLILVEKDGIKTVRRFVKK
;
A
#
# COMPACT_ATOMS: atom_id res chain seq x y z
N MET A 1 65.31 48.88 -26.59
CA MET A 1 64.32 48.83 -25.49
C MET A 1 63.59 47.50 -25.52
N LYS A 2 63.92 46.59 -24.59
CA LYS A 2 63.19 45.34 -24.36
C LYS A 2 61.88 45.68 -23.65
N LYS A 3 60.72 45.23 -24.14
CA LYS A 3 59.50 45.14 -23.33
C LYS A 3 58.85 43.78 -23.53
N ASN A 4 58.73 43.08 -22.40
CA ASN A 4 58.18 41.76 -22.21
C ASN A 4 56.65 41.78 -22.41
N TYR A 5 56.12 40.84 -23.20
CA TYR A 5 54.72 40.46 -23.14
C TYR A 5 54.59 39.16 -22.35
N THR A 6 54.15 39.28 -21.11
CA THR A 6 53.82 38.16 -20.22
C THR A 6 52.44 37.62 -20.58
N LYS A 7 52.36 36.34 -20.98
CA LYS A 7 51.10 35.60 -21.18
C LYS A 7 50.39 35.44 -19.83
N ILE A 8 49.19 35.98 -19.69
CA ILE A 8 48.27 35.66 -18.59
C ILE A 8 47.44 34.46 -19.04
N GLN A 9 47.58 33.33 -18.35
CA GLN A 9 46.70 32.17 -18.52
C GLN A 9 45.42 32.37 -17.69
N LEU A 10 44.27 32.37 -18.36
CA LEU A 10 42.94 32.34 -17.73
C LEU A 10 42.64 30.90 -17.30
N LYS A 11 42.62 30.64 -15.99
CA LYS A 11 42.08 29.39 -15.42
C LYS A 11 40.56 29.55 -15.25
N TRP A 12 39.78 28.83 -16.05
CA TRP A 12 38.35 28.65 -15.83
C TRP A 12 38.15 27.58 -14.77
N ILE A 13 37.62 27.97 -13.60
CA ILE A 13 37.09 27.04 -12.60
C ILE A 13 35.62 26.80 -12.96
N ILE A 14 35.32 25.61 -13.48
CA ILE A 14 33.94 25.14 -13.64
C ILE A 14 33.53 24.52 -12.30
N ILE A 15 32.71 25.24 -11.53
CA ILE A 15 32.01 24.65 -10.38
C ILE A 15 30.84 23.86 -10.93
N LEU A 16 31.01 22.53 -11.02
CA LEU A 16 29.93 21.61 -11.37
C LEU A 16 29.05 21.44 -10.12
N ALA A 17 27.94 22.18 -10.05
CA ALA A 17 26.90 21.94 -9.04
C ALA A 17 26.20 20.61 -9.37
N LEU A 18 26.63 19.53 -8.74
CA LEU A 18 25.89 18.26 -8.69
C LEU A 18 24.63 18.47 -7.86
N SER A 19 23.54 18.86 -8.50
CA SER A 19 22.19 18.77 -7.91
C SER A 19 21.84 17.29 -7.77
N VAL A 20 22.04 16.75 -6.57
CA VAL A 20 21.52 15.43 -6.18
C VAL A 20 20.01 15.58 -6.11
N PHE A 21 19.29 15.10 -7.13
CA PHE A 21 17.86 14.90 -7.03
C PHE A 21 17.62 13.74 -6.06
N ASN A 22 17.49 14.05 -4.77
CA ASN A 22 16.90 13.14 -3.81
C ASN A 22 15.42 12.98 -4.19
N PHE A 23 15.10 11.92 -4.93
CA PHE A 23 13.75 11.42 -4.96
C PHE A 23 13.42 10.87 -3.56
N SER A 24 12.92 11.75 -2.69
CA SER A 24 12.26 11.34 -1.45
C SER A 24 11.01 10.57 -1.85
N ILE A 25 11.00 9.25 -1.62
CA ILE A 25 9.75 8.51 -1.56
C ILE A 25 9.00 9.09 -0.37
N ALA A 26 7.79 9.60 -0.60
CA ALA A 26 6.96 10.14 0.48
C ALA A 26 6.75 9.05 1.55
N GLN A 27 7.13 9.34 2.79
CA GLN A 27 6.96 8.43 3.91
C GLN A 27 5.47 8.11 4.10
N LYS A 28 5.13 6.83 4.20
CA LYS A 28 3.76 6.39 4.50
C LYS A 28 3.39 6.79 5.93
N LYS A 29 2.18 7.31 6.12
CA LYS A 29 1.71 7.71 7.44
C LYS A 29 1.25 6.49 8.24
N VAL A 30 1.60 6.50 9.52
CA VAL A 30 0.97 5.69 10.58
C VAL A 30 0.40 6.66 11.58
N ILE A 31 -0.93 6.73 11.66
CA ILE A 31 -1.67 7.69 12.47
C ILE A 31 -2.41 6.92 13.56
N ALA A 32 -2.16 7.23 14.83
CA ALA A 32 -2.83 6.58 15.94
C ALA A 32 -3.76 7.54 16.66
N TYR A 33 -5.01 7.13 16.89
CA TYR A 33 -5.88 7.82 17.83
C TYR A 33 -5.58 7.36 19.25
N ILE A 34 -5.54 8.33 20.18
CA ILE A 34 -5.40 8.09 21.62
C ILE A 34 -6.52 8.83 22.33
N PRO A 35 -7.42 8.12 23.03
CA PRO A 35 -8.52 8.75 23.74
C PRO A 35 -8.08 9.49 25.01
N ASN A 36 -8.67 10.64 25.32
CA ASN A 36 -8.37 11.47 26.49
C ASN A 36 -9.12 11.03 27.76
N TRP A 37 -9.97 9.99 27.65
CA TRP A 37 -10.65 9.36 28.78
C TRP A 37 -9.84 8.23 29.43
N ILE A 38 -8.62 7.94 28.96
CA ILE A 38 -7.68 7.06 29.65
C ILE A 38 -6.67 7.88 30.46
N ASP A 39 -5.92 7.22 31.35
CA ASP A 39 -4.78 7.85 32.01
C ASP A 39 -3.63 8.06 31.02
N LEU A 40 -3.63 9.23 30.37
CA LEU A 40 -2.62 9.62 29.39
C LEU A 40 -1.20 9.69 29.98
N ASN A 41 -1.05 9.99 31.28
CA ASN A 41 0.27 10.05 31.90
C ASN A 41 0.87 8.64 32.02
N ALA A 42 0.08 7.68 32.49
CA ALA A 42 0.51 6.29 32.55
C ALA A 42 0.72 5.71 31.13
N PHE A 43 -0.23 5.96 30.23
CA PHE A 43 -0.23 5.41 28.89
C PHE A 43 0.94 5.93 28.04
N SER A 44 1.38 7.18 28.22
CA SER A 44 2.50 7.76 27.47
C SER A 44 3.75 6.87 27.45
N SER A 45 4.02 6.18 28.55
CA SER A 45 5.20 5.31 28.70
C SER A 45 5.10 3.97 27.94
N THR A 46 3.90 3.56 27.52
CA THR A 46 3.68 2.28 26.83
C THR A 46 3.69 2.42 25.30
N ILE A 47 3.63 3.66 24.79
CA ILE A 47 3.50 3.94 23.36
C ILE A 47 4.80 3.65 22.62
N GLN A 48 4.67 2.91 21.51
CA GLN A 48 5.77 2.61 20.60
C GLN A 48 5.93 3.74 19.57
N TYR A 49 6.31 4.94 20.03
CA TYR A 49 6.36 6.17 19.22
C TYR A 49 7.17 6.02 17.92
N ASN A 50 8.24 5.23 17.93
CA ASN A 50 9.09 4.98 16.77
C ASN A 50 8.38 4.25 15.62
N LYS A 51 7.16 3.73 15.82
CA LYS A 51 6.30 3.11 14.81
C LYS A 51 5.21 4.04 14.29
N LEU A 52 5.13 5.25 14.84
CA LEU A 52 4.10 6.24 14.53
C LEU A 52 4.70 7.41 13.75
N THR A 53 3.85 8.07 12.99
CA THR A 53 4.18 9.35 12.33
C THR A 53 3.33 10.49 12.87
N HIS A 54 2.08 10.18 13.26
CA HIS A 54 1.14 11.13 13.80
C HIS A 54 0.34 10.47 14.93
N ILE A 55 -0.08 11.29 15.88
CA ILE A 55 -1.05 10.97 16.93
C ILE A 55 -2.20 11.96 16.84
N ASN A 56 -3.42 11.46 16.88
CA ASN A 56 -4.62 12.27 17.07
C ASN A 56 -5.10 12.07 18.51
N LEU A 57 -4.99 13.12 19.34
CA LEU A 57 -5.53 13.12 20.70
C LEU A 57 -7.04 13.36 20.62
N ALA A 58 -7.81 12.33 20.91
CA ALA A 58 -9.27 12.30 20.79
C ALA A 58 -9.92 12.36 22.18
N PHE A 59 -10.89 13.20 22.48
CA PHE A 59 -11.38 14.32 21.69
C PHE A 59 -11.51 15.55 22.56
N GLU A 60 -11.27 16.70 21.95
CA GLU A 60 -11.65 17.97 22.53
C GLU A 60 -12.90 18.48 21.84
N ASN A 61 -13.85 19.00 22.63
CA ASN A 61 -15.12 19.49 22.13
C ASN A 61 -15.42 20.87 22.70
N PRO A 62 -15.95 21.80 21.89
CA PRO A 62 -16.18 23.16 22.32
C PRO A 62 -17.34 23.25 23.31
N ASP A 63 -17.17 24.09 24.33
CA ASP A 63 -18.29 24.63 25.08
C ASP A 63 -19.16 25.56 24.20
N THR A 64 -20.23 26.12 24.76
CA THR A 64 -21.12 27.04 24.03
C THR A 64 -20.42 28.30 23.50
N ASN A 65 -19.25 28.64 24.06
CA ASN A 65 -18.45 29.78 23.68
C ASN A 65 -17.31 29.42 22.72
N GLY A 66 -17.09 28.14 22.40
CA GLY A 66 -16.01 27.69 21.53
C GLY A 66 -14.65 27.50 22.20
N TYR A 67 -14.60 27.33 23.53
CA TYR A 67 -13.38 26.96 24.25
C TYR A 67 -13.23 25.43 24.37
N LEU A 68 -12.00 24.95 24.21
CA LEU A 68 -11.60 23.55 24.34
C LEU A 68 -10.90 23.33 25.68
N THR A 69 -10.95 22.10 26.20
CA THR A 69 -10.23 21.73 27.42
C THR A 69 -8.80 21.29 27.12
N PHE A 70 -7.92 21.37 28.12
CA PHE A 70 -6.55 20.86 28.00
C PHE A 70 -6.11 20.26 29.33
N THR A 71 -5.44 19.12 29.27
CA THR A 71 -5.03 18.37 30.47
C THR A 71 -3.52 18.19 30.51
N SER A 72 -2.96 18.00 31.71
CA SER A 72 -1.54 17.68 31.88
C SER A 72 -1.15 16.39 31.13
N GLY A 73 -2.06 15.42 31.07
CA GLY A 73 -1.88 14.19 30.30
C GLY A 73 -1.69 14.44 28.79
N SER A 74 -2.43 15.39 28.22
CA SER A 74 -2.26 15.80 26.81
C SER A 74 -0.86 16.37 26.57
N ASN A 75 -0.39 17.25 27.47
CA ASN A 75 0.96 17.78 27.42
C ASN A 75 2.04 16.68 27.52
N THR A 76 1.82 15.65 28.35
CA THR A 76 2.74 14.51 28.48
C THR A 76 2.89 13.73 27.17
N ILE A 77 1.79 13.49 26.45
CA ILE A 77 1.83 12.81 25.14
C ILE A 77 2.51 13.68 24.09
N ILE A 78 2.14 14.97 24.01
CA ILE A 78 2.72 15.92 23.03
C ILE A 78 4.24 15.96 23.15
N ASN A 79 4.76 16.14 24.36
CA ASN A 79 6.20 16.24 24.58
C ASN A 79 6.93 14.91 24.25
N ALA A 80 6.36 13.76 24.62
CA ALA A 80 6.95 12.45 24.34
C ALA A 80 6.95 12.12 22.83
N ALA A 81 5.87 12.47 22.14
CA ALA A 81 5.74 12.30 20.69
C ALA A 81 6.74 13.19 19.93
N HIS A 82 6.82 14.47 20.28
CA HIS A 82 7.74 15.43 19.66
C HIS A 82 9.21 15.05 19.85
N ALA A 83 9.57 14.50 21.02
CA ALA A 83 10.92 13.96 21.26
C ALA A 83 11.30 12.82 20.30
N GLN A 84 10.32 12.20 19.64
CA GLN A 84 10.48 11.12 18.67
C GLN A 84 10.12 11.55 17.23
N ASN A 85 9.94 12.85 16.98
CA ASN A 85 9.49 13.42 15.70
C ASN A 85 8.11 12.90 15.22
N VAL A 86 7.23 12.54 16.16
CA VAL A 86 5.84 12.18 15.89
C VAL A 86 4.98 13.42 16.04
N LYS A 87 4.20 13.75 15.01
CA LYS A 87 3.30 14.93 15.06
C LYS A 87 2.07 14.65 15.91
N VAL A 88 1.55 15.65 16.60
CA VAL A 88 0.36 15.51 17.45
C VAL A 88 -0.71 16.51 17.07
N PHE A 89 -1.92 16.00 16.81
CA PHE A 89 -3.08 16.76 16.39
C PHE A 89 -4.12 16.68 17.49
N VAL A 90 -4.81 17.78 17.75
CA VAL A 90 -6.06 17.74 18.53
C VAL A 90 -7.16 17.24 17.60
N SER A 91 -7.88 16.19 18.01
CA SER A 91 -9.05 15.72 17.27
C SER A 91 -10.33 16.31 17.87
N LEU A 92 -11.13 16.94 17.01
CA LEU A 92 -12.38 17.61 17.37
C LEU A 92 -13.58 16.77 16.94
N GLY A 93 -14.54 16.58 17.84
CA GLY A 93 -15.77 15.84 17.56
C GLY A 93 -15.76 14.44 18.16
N GLY A 94 -15.80 13.43 17.30
CA GLY A 94 -16.01 12.02 17.59
C GLY A 94 -17.48 11.61 17.54
N GLY A 95 -17.74 10.31 17.31
CA GLY A 95 -19.09 9.76 17.17
C GLY A 95 -20.03 10.11 18.33
N SER A 96 -19.55 10.02 19.56
CA SER A 96 -20.33 10.41 20.75
C SER A 96 -20.72 11.89 20.78
N ALA A 97 -19.82 12.79 20.35
CA ALA A 97 -20.12 14.22 20.25
C ALA A 97 -21.09 14.51 19.11
N SER A 98 -20.96 13.77 18.01
CA SER A 98 -21.82 13.86 16.83
C SER A 98 -23.25 13.41 17.13
N GLU A 99 -23.43 12.42 18.01
CA GLU A 99 -24.77 11.97 18.45
C GLU A 99 -25.36 12.79 19.60
N ASN A 100 -24.52 13.41 20.44
CA ASN A 100 -24.97 14.26 21.53
C ASN A 100 -25.56 15.59 21.02
N ALA A 101 -26.87 15.79 21.19
CA ALA A 101 -27.56 16.97 20.68
C ALA A 101 -27.01 18.32 21.22
N GLY A 102 -26.52 18.35 22.47
CA GLY A 102 -25.94 19.55 23.07
C GLY A 102 -24.59 19.91 22.44
N ILE A 103 -23.67 18.93 22.37
CA ILE A 103 -22.34 19.14 21.78
C ILE A 103 -22.46 19.42 20.27
N ARG A 104 -23.28 18.65 19.55
CA ARG A 104 -23.60 18.91 18.14
C ARG A 104 -24.21 20.30 17.94
N GLY A 105 -25.08 20.74 18.85
CA GLY A 105 -25.65 22.09 18.84
C GLY A 105 -24.60 23.19 18.97
N ASN A 106 -23.58 22.99 19.82
CA ASN A 106 -22.44 23.91 19.92
C ASN A 106 -21.70 24.01 18.58
N TYR A 107 -21.38 22.88 17.95
CA TYR A 107 -20.74 22.88 16.63
C TYR A 107 -21.58 23.62 15.59
N PHE A 108 -22.87 23.32 15.48
CA PHE A 108 -23.76 24.00 14.52
C PHE A 108 -23.75 25.52 14.69
N ASN A 109 -23.84 25.99 15.92
CA ASN A 109 -23.78 27.42 16.20
C ASN A 109 -22.40 28.00 15.83
N LEU A 110 -21.32 27.34 16.23
CA LEU A 110 -19.95 27.85 16.12
C LEU A 110 -19.38 27.80 14.70
N ILE A 111 -19.76 26.80 13.89
CA ILE A 111 -19.28 26.66 12.50
C ILE A 111 -20.11 27.47 11.49
N SER A 112 -21.26 28.01 11.92
CA SER A 112 -22.10 28.87 11.11
C SER A 112 -21.34 30.09 10.56
N PRO A 113 -21.76 30.69 9.44
CA PRO A 113 -21.07 31.85 8.85
C PRO A 113 -20.88 33.02 9.81
N ALA A 114 -21.83 33.22 10.74
CA ALA A 114 -21.79 34.31 11.72
C ALA A 114 -20.70 34.15 12.78
N ASN A 115 -20.42 32.92 13.22
CA ASN A 115 -19.55 32.65 14.37
C ASN A 115 -18.20 32.01 14.00
N ARG A 116 -18.12 31.42 12.81
CA ARG A 116 -16.99 30.61 12.36
C ARG A 116 -15.64 31.29 12.44
N THR A 117 -15.55 32.56 12.07
CA THR A 117 -14.27 33.29 12.12
C THR A 117 -13.72 33.36 13.55
N ALA A 118 -14.58 33.65 14.53
CA ALA A 118 -14.18 33.72 15.93
C ALA A 118 -13.82 32.32 16.47
N PHE A 119 -14.58 31.29 16.10
CA PHE A 119 -14.29 29.93 16.53
C PHE A 119 -12.98 29.38 15.94
N ILE A 120 -12.71 29.61 14.64
CA ILE A 120 -11.44 29.24 13.99
C ILE A 120 -10.26 29.91 14.68
N GLN A 121 -10.40 31.18 15.08
CA GLN A 121 -9.35 31.87 15.82
C GLN A 121 -9.07 31.19 17.16
N LYS A 122 -10.10 30.79 17.92
CA LYS A 122 -9.94 30.05 19.18
C LYS A 122 -9.29 28.69 18.99
N ILE A 123 -9.67 27.94 17.94
CA ILE A 123 -9.01 26.66 17.61
C ILE A 123 -7.53 26.89 17.32
N TYR A 124 -7.20 27.90 16.50
CA TYR A 124 -5.81 28.21 16.16
C TYR A 124 -4.99 28.61 17.39
N ASP A 125 -5.54 29.47 18.24
CA ASP A 125 -4.88 29.92 19.47
C ASP A 125 -4.64 28.74 20.43
N TYR A 126 -5.60 27.82 20.53
CA TYR A 126 -5.45 26.57 21.29
C TYR A 126 -4.32 25.69 20.74
N VAL A 127 -4.31 25.47 19.41
CA VAL A 127 -3.26 24.67 18.73
C VAL A 127 -1.87 25.25 18.97
N VAL A 128 -1.72 26.57 18.87
CA VAL A 128 -0.44 27.25 19.11
C VAL A 128 -0.04 27.21 20.58
N ALA A 129 -0.96 27.54 21.50
CA ALA A 129 -0.69 27.61 22.94
C ALA A 129 -0.27 26.26 23.53
N HIS A 130 -0.80 25.17 22.98
CA HIS A 130 -0.55 23.81 23.47
C HIS A 130 0.42 23.01 22.60
N ASN A 131 1.10 23.67 21.66
CA ASN A 131 2.11 23.07 20.80
C ASN A 131 1.60 21.86 19.99
N PHE A 132 0.36 21.91 19.50
CA PHE A 132 -0.13 20.93 18.53
C PHE A 132 0.42 21.25 17.13
N ASP A 133 0.59 20.21 16.31
CA ASP A 133 1.01 20.31 14.91
C ASP A 133 -0.17 20.58 13.95
N GLY A 134 -1.39 20.32 14.41
CA GLY A 134 -2.58 20.46 13.58
C GLY A 134 -3.88 20.12 14.28
N VAL A 135 -4.93 20.08 13.48
CA VAL A 135 -6.30 19.73 13.90
C VAL A 135 -6.78 18.56 13.06
N ASP A 136 -7.38 17.58 13.70
CA ASP A 136 -8.15 16.53 13.07
C ASP A 136 -9.65 16.82 13.27
N VAL A 137 -10.43 16.88 12.19
CA VAL A 137 -11.87 17.17 12.24
C VAL A 137 -12.64 15.86 12.10
N ASP A 138 -13.16 15.35 13.22
CA ASP A 138 -13.94 14.12 13.31
C ASP A 138 -15.42 14.43 13.60
N LEU A 139 -16.01 15.30 12.78
CA LEU A 139 -17.46 15.51 12.80
C LEU A 139 -18.11 14.47 11.90
N GLU A 140 -18.98 13.66 12.46
CA GLU A 140 -19.52 12.47 11.82
C GLU A 140 -21.03 12.56 11.60
N GLY A 141 -21.55 11.79 10.65
CA GLY A 141 -22.99 11.59 10.47
C GLY A 141 -23.82 12.89 10.54
N PRO A 142 -24.71 13.05 11.53
CA PRO A 142 -25.58 14.22 11.66
C PRO A 142 -24.84 15.52 12.01
N ALA A 143 -23.58 15.48 12.44
CA ALA A 143 -22.78 16.68 12.70
C ALA A 143 -22.24 17.34 11.42
N ILE A 144 -22.26 16.64 10.28
CA ILE A 144 -21.86 17.17 8.97
C ILE A 144 -23.06 17.87 8.33
N ASN A 145 -23.21 19.17 8.60
CA ASN A 145 -24.28 20.00 8.05
C ASN A 145 -23.80 20.86 6.85
N GLY A 146 -24.68 21.75 6.34
CA GLY A 146 -24.36 22.61 5.19
C GLY A 146 -23.21 23.61 5.42
N ASP A 147 -22.85 23.91 6.67
CA ASP A 147 -21.77 24.84 7.02
C ASP A 147 -20.39 24.15 7.10
N TYR A 148 -20.37 22.81 7.17
CA TYR A 148 -19.15 22.01 7.31
C TYR A 148 -18.08 22.37 6.27
N GLY A 149 -18.45 22.43 4.99
CA GLY A 149 -17.50 22.72 3.92
C GLY A 149 -16.84 24.09 4.06
N GLY A 150 -17.63 25.12 4.41
CA GLY A 150 -17.12 26.45 4.66
C GLY A 150 -16.22 26.52 5.89
N PHE A 151 -16.52 25.75 6.93
CA PHE A 151 -15.70 25.63 8.12
C PHE A 151 -14.34 25.01 7.84
N VAL A 152 -14.31 23.85 7.20
CA VAL A 152 -13.08 23.14 6.88
C VAL A 152 -12.14 24.00 6.03
N ILE A 153 -12.64 24.63 4.96
CA ILE A 153 -11.81 25.44 4.06
C ILE A 153 -11.22 26.65 4.81
N ALA A 154 -12.03 27.34 5.62
CA ALA A 154 -11.55 28.50 6.38
C ALA A 154 -10.55 28.11 7.48
N LEU A 155 -10.78 26.98 8.16
CA LEU A 155 -9.88 26.44 9.18
C LEU A 155 -8.54 26.02 8.57
N ALA A 156 -8.58 25.31 7.43
CA ALA A 156 -7.38 24.92 6.68
C ALA A 156 -6.51 26.12 6.31
N ASN A 157 -7.11 27.16 5.73
CA ASN A 157 -6.41 28.40 5.38
C ASN A 157 -5.71 29.03 6.59
N LYS A 158 -6.39 29.08 7.74
CA LYS A 158 -5.81 29.62 8.98
C LYS A 158 -4.65 28.77 9.49
N LEU A 159 -4.81 27.44 9.53
CA LEU A 159 -3.80 26.51 10.01
C LEU A 159 -2.57 26.50 9.11
N HIS A 160 -2.75 26.38 7.79
CA HIS A 160 -1.64 26.37 6.83
C HIS A 160 -0.84 27.67 6.84
N ALA A 161 -1.51 28.83 7.00
CA ALA A 161 -0.82 30.11 7.16
C ALA A 161 0.08 30.18 8.40
N GLY A 162 -0.24 29.40 9.44
CA GLY A 162 0.58 29.26 10.65
C GLY A 162 1.54 28.06 10.64
N GLY A 163 1.69 27.37 9.50
CA GLY A 163 2.52 26.16 9.39
C GLY A 163 1.94 24.94 10.11
N LYS A 164 0.63 24.95 10.43
CA LYS A 164 -0.10 23.84 11.04
C LYS A 164 -0.86 23.05 9.97
N GLN A 165 -1.28 21.84 10.30
CA GLN A 165 -1.94 20.93 9.37
C GLN A 165 -3.40 20.67 9.74
N ILE A 166 -4.18 20.17 8.78
CA ILE A 166 -5.57 19.76 9.00
C ILE A 166 -5.85 18.39 8.39
N THR A 167 -6.46 17.51 9.17
CA THR A 167 -6.98 16.21 8.74
C THR A 167 -8.46 16.07 9.07
N ALA A 168 -9.07 14.98 8.64
CA ALA A 168 -10.41 14.59 9.08
C ALA A 168 -10.52 13.07 9.16
N ALA A 169 -11.33 12.58 10.09
CA ALA A 169 -11.83 11.20 10.07
C ALA A 169 -13.21 11.19 9.41
N LEU A 170 -13.39 10.33 8.39
CA LEU A 170 -14.60 10.29 7.57
C LEU A 170 -14.95 8.84 7.20
N SER A 171 -16.25 8.54 7.18
CA SER A 171 -16.80 7.23 6.77
C SER A 171 -17.75 7.39 5.59
N GLU A 172 -17.70 6.48 4.62
CA GLU A 172 -18.74 6.39 3.58
C GLU A 172 -20.12 6.13 4.20
N GLY A 173 -20.18 5.17 5.14
CA GLY A 173 -21.44 4.67 5.71
C GLY A 173 -22.09 5.60 6.72
N TYR A 174 -21.40 6.67 7.16
CA TYR A 174 -21.88 7.55 8.21
C TYR A 174 -21.51 9.02 7.93
N GLY A 175 -22.39 9.70 7.18
CA GLY A 175 -22.26 11.13 6.85
C GLY A 175 -21.35 11.45 5.65
N GLY A 176 -20.61 10.47 5.09
CA GLY A 176 -19.66 10.70 4.01
C GLY A 176 -20.25 11.37 2.76
N ALA A 177 -21.50 11.03 2.40
CA ALA A 177 -22.20 11.64 1.28
C ALA A 177 -22.42 13.16 1.44
N ASN A 178 -22.45 13.66 2.67
CA ASN A 178 -22.67 15.08 2.97
C ASN A 178 -21.37 15.91 2.91
N VAL A 179 -20.20 15.26 2.86
CA VAL A 179 -18.90 15.94 2.77
C VAL A 179 -18.73 16.53 1.36
N PRO A 180 -18.57 17.84 1.17
CA PRO A 180 -18.40 18.40 -0.17
C PRO A 180 -17.00 18.06 -0.73
N SER A 181 -16.90 17.52 -1.95
CA SER A 181 -15.58 17.19 -2.55
C SER A 181 -14.64 18.41 -2.69
N SER A 182 -15.18 19.63 -2.66
CA SER A 182 -14.40 20.88 -2.63
C SER A 182 -13.49 21.00 -1.40
N THR A 183 -13.74 20.25 -0.32
CA THR A 183 -12.88 20.25 0.88
C THR A 183 -11.63 19.38 0.73
N PHE A 184 -11.58 18.44 -0.24
CA PHE A 184 -10.48 17.47 -0.34
C PHE A 184 -9.11 18.11 -0.58
N ALA A 185 -9.07 19.26 -1.26
CA ALA A 185 -7.84 20.01 -1.46
C ALA A 185 -7.32 20.63 -0.15
N ALA A 186 -8.22 20.98 0.78
CA ALA A 186 -7.91 21.65 2.03
C ALA A 186 -7.24 20.72 3.06
N TYR A 187 -7.55 19.42 3.04
CA TYR A 187 -6.93 18.47 3.97
C TYR A 187 -5.50 18.08 3.60
N ASP A 188 -4.64 17.91 4.59
CA ASP A 188 -3.33 17.26 4.45
C ASP A 188 -3.49 15.74 4.26
N SER A 189 -4.50 15.15 4.90
CA SER A 189 -4.97 13.77 4.69
C SER A 189 -6.37 13.55 5.26
N ILE A 190 -7.05 12.50 4.77
CA ILE A 190 -8.33 12.02 5.29
C ILE A 190 -8.13 10.60 5.82
N ASN A 191 -8.49 10.39 7.08
CA ASN A 191 -8.53 9.13 7.79
C ASN A 191 -9.87 8.43 7.48
N ILE A 192 -9.83 7.42 6.63
CA ILE A 192 -11.01 6.67 6.20
C ILE A 192 -11.38 5.66 7.29
N MET A 193 -12.52 5.86 7.94
CA MET A 193 -13.03 4.97 8.98
C MET A 193 -13.65 3.70 8.37
N ALA A 194 -12.79 2.80 7.90
CA ALA A 194 -13.16 1.54 7.27
C ALA A 194 -13.50 0.42 8.28
N TYR A 195 -14.32 0.74 9.27
CA TYR A 195 -14.81 -0.14 10.33
C TYR A 195 -16.25 0.25 10.72
N ASP A 196 -16.84 -0.45 11.69
CA ASP A 196 -18.22 -0.22 12.17
C ASP A 196 -19.32 -0.47 11.12
N ALA A 197 -19.11 -1.39 10.18
CA ALA A 197 -20.16 -1.82 9.24
C ALA A 197 -21.38 -2.46 9.96
N THR A 198 -21.15 -3.03 11.14
CA THR A 198 -22.17 -3.59 12.03
C THR A 198 -21.65 -3.56 13.46
N GLY A 199 -22.54 -3.70 14.44
CA GLY A 199 -22.21 -3.56 15.85
C GLY A 199 -23.45 -3.73 16.73
N PRO A 200 -23.39 -3.32 18.00
CA PRO A 200 -24.46 -3.49 18.99
C PRO A 200 -25.78 -2.79 18.62
N TRP A 201 -25.73 -1.77 17.75
CA TRP A 201 -26.91 -1.10 17.20
C TRP A 201 -27.62 -1.92 16.11
N ASN A 202 -26.99 -2.98 15.60
CA ASN A 202 -27.51 -3.83 14.53
C ASN A 202 -27.45 -5.33 14.91
N THR A 203 -28.02 -5.68 16.06
CA THR A 203 -27.98 -7.05 16.61
C THR A 203 -28.60 -8.12 15.71
N ALA A 204 -29.47 -7.75 14.78
CA ALA A 204 -30.07 -8.66 13.80
C ALA A 204 -29.09 -9.13 12.71
N ASN A 205 -27.95 -8.44 12.53
CA ASN A 205 -26.96 -8.73 11.49
C ASN A 205 -25.55 -8.87 12.10
N PRO A 206 -25.29 -9.93 12.88
CA PRO A 206 -23.96 -10.21 13.40
C PRO A 206 -22.98 -10.49 12.27
N GLY A 207 -21.75 -10.00 12.39
CA GLY A 207 -20.71 -10.27 11.40
C GLY A 207 -19.49 -9.36 11.52
N PRO A 208 -18.54 -9.50 10.56
CA PRO A 208 -17.36 -8.65 10.49
C PRO A 208 -17.72 -7.18 10.38
N HIS A 209 -17.26 -6.37 11.32
CA HIS A 209 -17.48 -4.91 11.30
C HIS A 209 -16.46 -4.17 10.44
N SER A 210 -15.34 -4.83 10.10
CA SER A 210 -14.26 -4.26 9.30
C SER A 210 -13.61 -5.33 8.40
N PRO A 211 -14.32 -5.89 7.42
CA PRO A 211 -13.71 -6.83 6.47
C PRO A 211 -12.69 -6.12 5.57
N TYR A 212 -11.75 -6.87 4.98
CA TYR A 212 -10.78 -6.33 4.01
C TYR A 212 -11.48 -5.59 2.84
N SER A 213 -12.59 -6.14 2.35
CA SER A 213 -13.38 -5.54 1.27
C SER A 213 -13.88 -4.14 1.60
N MET A 214 -14.20 -3.84 2.86
CA MET A 214 -14.63 -2.50 3.28
C MET A 214 -13.51 -1.47 3.14
N ALA A 215 -12.27 -1.84 3.45
CA ALA A 215 -11.11 -0.96 3.28
C ALA A 215 -10.89 -0.60 1.80
N VAL A 216 -11.01 -1.60 0.90
CA VAL A 216 -10.89 -1.40 -0.55
C VAL A 216 -12.05 -0.55 -1.09
N ASN A 217 -13.28 -0.87 -0.69
CA ASN A 217 -14.48 -0.19 -1.17
C ASN A 217 -14.50 1.28 -0.74
N GLN A 218 -14.23 1.57 0.54
CA GLN A 218 -14.20 2.96 0.99
C GLN A 218 -13.04 3.74 0.37
N PHE A 219 -11.86 3.12 0.17
CA PHE A 219 -10.78 3.76 -0.59
C PHE A 219 -11.24 4.16 -2.00
N ASN A 220 -11.90 3.25 -2.72
CA ASN A 220 -12.44 3.50 -4.05
C ASN A 220 -13.54 4.57 -4.05
N TYR A 221 -14.41 4.57 -3.03
CA TYR A 221 -15.44 5.58 -2.83
C TYR A 221 -14.83 6.99 -2.73
N TRP A 222 -13.88 7.18 -1.81
CA TRP A 222 -13.29 8.50 -1.59
C TRP A 222 -12.43 8.97 -2.77
N THR A 223 -11.61 8.09 -3.35
CA THR A 223 -10.78 8.43 -4.51
C THR A 223 -11.61 8.65 -5.78
N GLY A 224 -12.68 7.88 -5.99
CA GLY A 224 -13.64 8.08 -7.07
C GLY A 224 -14.39 9.42 -6.99
N ARG A 225 -14.50 9.99 -5.79
CA ARG A 225 -15.03 11.35 -5.56
C ARG A 225 -14.00 12.46 -5.74
N GLY A 226 -12.75 12.12 -6.06
CA GLY A 226 -11.67 13.05 -6.33
C GLY A 226 -10.65 13.24 -5.20
N LEU A 227 -10.69 12.45 -4.12
CA LEU A 227 -9.63 12.48 -3.10
C LEU A 227 -8.33 11.93 -3.69
N PRO A 228 -7.20 12.67 -3.66
CA PRO A 228 -5.92 12.10 -4.08
C PRO A 228 -5.55 10.90 -3.23
N ALA A 229 -5.17 9.78 -3.87
CA ALA A 229 -4.85 8.53 -3.17
C ALA A 229 -3.73 8.70 -2.11
N SER A 230 -2.77 9.60 -2.34
CA SER A 230 -1.72 9.94 -1.38
C SER A 230 -2.22 10.65 -0.11
N LYS A 231 -3.44 11.20 -0.14
CA LYS A 231 -4.12 11.82 1.01
C LYS A 231 -5.10 10.86 1.71
N ALA A 232 -5.44 9.72 1.10
CA ALA A 232 -6.31 8.72 1.70
C ALA A 232 -5.52 7.85 2.71
N ILE A 233 -5.96 7.77 3.95
CA ILE A 233 -5.34 6.97 5.01
C ILE A 233 -6.33 5.89 5.45
N ILE A 234 -5.95 4.61 5.37
CA ILE A 234 -6.88 3.49 5.62
C ILE A 234 -6.98 3.23 7.12
N GLY A 235 -8.17 3.40 7.71
CA GLY A 235 -8.45 3.08 9.10
C GLY A 235 -8.52 1.58 9.36
N VAL A 236 -7.95 1.15 10.48
CA VAL A 236 -8.03 -0.22 11.01
C VAL A 236 -8.46 -0.21 12.48
N PRO A 237 -9.37 -1.12 12.89
CA PRO A 237 -9.84 -1.17 14.27
C PRO A 237 -8.96 -2.06 15.15
N PHE A 238 -8.66 -1.60 16.36
CA PHE A 238 -8.00 -2.39 17.42
C PHE A 238 -9.03 -2.97 18.42
N TYR A 239 -10.27 -3.15 17.98
CA TYR A 239 -11.36 -3.73 18.75
C TYR A 239 -12.26 -4.60 17.87
N GLY A 240 -13.16 -5.31 18.55
CA GLY A 240 -14.26 -6.04 17.97
C GLY A 240 -15.58 -5.80 18.67
N TYR A 241 -16.61 -6.42 18.10
CA TYR A 241 -17.94 -6.46 18.69
C TYR A 241 -18.36 -7.88 19.00
N GLY A 242 -18.95 -8.06 20.18
CA GLY A 242 -19.69 -9.25 20.53
C GLY A 242 -21.17 -9.13 20.11
N PHE A 243 -21.77 -10.24 19.71
CA PHE A 243 -23.19 -10.37 19.37
C PHE A 243 -23.86 -11.45 20.23
N GLY A 244 -25.07 -11.15 20.70
CA GLY A 244 -25.87 -12.00 21.60
C GLY A 244 -26.28 -11.30 22.90
N ALA A 245 -27.20 -11.92 23.65
CA ALA A 245 -27.83 -11.31 24.83
C ALA A 245 -26.86 -10.94 25.98
N ALA A 246 -25.68 -11.59 26.03
CA ALA A 246 -24.64 -11.34 27.03
C ALA A 246 -23.37 -10.72 26.41
N ALA A 247 -23.44 -10.26 25.17
CA ALA A 247 -22.25 -9.86 24.43
C ALA A 247 -21.79 -8.45 24.80
N ASN A 248 -20.48 -8.28 24.93
CA ASN A 248 -19.88 -7.01 25.25
C ASN A 248 -19.94 -6.09 24.02
N GLN A 249 -20.43 -4.86 24.22
CA GLN A 249 -20.75 -3.89 23.18
C GLN A 249 -19.51 -3.23 22.55
N GLY A 250 -18.32 -3.58 23.01
CA GLY A 250 -17.04 -3.23 22.39
C GLY A 250 -15.93 -3.91 23.19
N ILE A 251 -15.06 -4.65 22.51
CA ILE A 251 -14.01 -5.45 23.15
C ILE A 251 -12.68 -5.09 22.52
N SER A 252 -11.73 -4.64 23.33
CA SER A 252 -10.37 -4.39 22.84
C SER A 252 -9.74 -5.67 22.29
N TYR A 253 -8.92 -5.53 21.26
CA TYR A 253 -8.16 -6.64 20.70
C TYR A 253 -7.30 -7.32 21.77
N ALA A 254 -6.67 -6.54 22.66
CA ALA A 254 -5.91 -7.06 23.79
C ALA A 254 -6.74 -8.00 24.69
N ASN A 255 -7.99 -7.63 25.00
CA ASN A 255 -8.86 -8.46 25.83
C ASN A 255 -9.32 -9.72 25.09
N ILE A 256 -9.62 -9.61 23.79
CA ILE A 256 -9.99 -10.76 22.95
C ILE A 256 -8.89 -11.80 22.98
N ILE A 257 -7.64 -11.42 22.67
CA ILE A 257 -6.55 -12.40 22.57
C ILE A 257 -6.05 -12.90 23.94
N ALA A 258 -6.29 -12.14 25.01
CA ALA A 258 -6.01 -12.59 26.37
C ALA A 258 -6.99 -13.69 26.81
N GLN A 259 -8.25 -13.59 26.38
CA GLN A 259 -9.29 -14.54 26.73
C GLN A 259 -9.30 -15.78 25.80
N TYR A 260 -8.93 -15.60 24.53
CA TYR A 260 -9.03 -16.65 23.51
C TYR A 260 -7.66 -16.89 22.83
N PRO A 261 -6.88 -17.89 23.28
CA PRO A 261 -5.60 -18.21 22.65
C PRO A 261 -5.74 -18.53 21.15
N GLY A 262 -4.89 -17.95 20.31
CA GLY A 262 -4.94 -18.11 18.85
C GLY A 262 -5.84 -17.10 18.14
N ALA A 263 -6.64 -16.34 18.88
CA ALA A 263 -7.45 -15.24 18.34
C ALA A 263 -6.63 -14.20 17.58
N GLU A 264 -5.34 -14.04 17.90
CA GLU A 264 -4.46 -13.15 17.15
C GLU A 264 -4.35 -13.47 15.65
N ASN A 265 -4.66 -14.71 15.24
CA ASN A 265 -4.50 -15.21 13.87
C ASN A 265 -5.81 -15.29 13.08
N VAL A 266 -6.94 -14.89 13.67
CA VAL A 266 -8.27 -14.97 13.03
C VAL A 266 -9.04 -13.68 13.25
N ASP A 267 -10.14 -13.48 12.51
CA ASP A 267 -10.98 -12.28 12.58
C ASP A 267 -12.26 -12.49 13.42
N GLN A 268 -12.44 -13.69 13.99
CA GLN A 268 -13.60 -13.99 14.81
C GLN A 268 -13.32 -15.06 15.86
N VAL A 269 -14.08 -15.03 16.95
CA VAL A 269 -14.17 -16.11 17.92
C VAL A 269 -15.58 -16.68 17.85
N GLY A 270 -15.67 -17.94 17.41
CA GLY A 270 -16.96 -18.58 17.12
C GLY A 270 -17.78 -17.76 16.13
N ASN A 271 -19.08 -17.62 16.39
CA ASN A 271 -20.00 -16.79 15.60
C ASN A 271 -20.47 -15.55 16.36
N THR A 272 -19.80 -15.19 17.45
CA THR A 272 -20.26 -14.16 18.40
C THR A 272 -19.34 -12.96 18.46
N ILE A 273 -18.02 -13.09 18.28
CA ILE A 273 -17.09 -11.97 18.39
C ILE A 273 -16.40 -11.77 17.05
N TYR A 274 -16.42 -10.56 16.51
CA TYR A 274 -15.78 -10.21 15.23
C TYR A 274 -14.86 -8.99 15.38
N TYR A 275 -13.65 -9.08 14.83
CA TYR A 275 -12.55 -8.11 14.95
C TYR A 275 -11.59 -8.26 13.75
N ASN A 276 -10.40 -7.68 13.81
CA ASN A 276 -9.32 -7.96 12.87
C ASN A 276 -8.11 -8.54 13.60
N GLY A 277 -7.70 -9.75 13.23
CA GLY A 277 -6.44 -10.37 13.65
C GLY A 277 -5.24 -9.82 12.88
N ILE A 278 -4.05 -10.30 13.26
CA ILE A 278 -2.77 -9.93 12.64
C ILE A 278 -2.78 -10.13 11.11
N PRO A 279 -3.28 -11.24 10.54
CA PRO A 279 -3.28 -11.43 9.09
C PRO A 279 -4.05 -10.33 8.35
N THR A 280 -5.27 -10.00 8.79
CA THR A 280 -6.10 -8.97 8.15
C THR A 280 -5.52 -7.57 8.34
N ILE A 281 -4.96 -7.27 9.51
CA ILE A 281 -4.25 -6.00 9.73
C ILE A 281 -3.05 -5.86 8.78
N LYS A 282 -2.26 -6.93 8.59
CA LYS A 282 -1.15 -6.92 7.63
C LYS A 282 -1.66 -6.77 6.19
N GLN A 283 -2.73 -7.45 5.82
CA GLN A 283 -3.33 -7.37 4.48
C GLN A 283 -3.82 -5.95 4.16
N LYS A 284 -4.54 -5.32 5.09
CA LYS A 284 -4.99 -3.92 4.94
C LYS A 284 -3.82 -2.95 4.90
N THR A 285 -2.79 -3.18 5.71
CA THR A 285 -1.58 -2.35 5.67
C THR A 285 -0.85 -2.48 4.33
N ALA A 286 -0.73 -3.70 3.80
CA ALA A 286 -0.12 -3.95 2.49
C ALA A 286 -0.89 -3.23 1.36
N PHE A 287 -2.23 -3.29 1.40
CA PHE A 287 -3.07 -2.52 0.49
C PHE A 287 -2.83 -1.01 0.62
N ALA A 288 -2.80 -0.50 1.86
CA ALA A 288 -2.61 0.93 2.12
C ALA A 288 -1.25 1.45 1.65
N ILE A 289 -0.15 0.70 1.84
CA ILE A 289 1.17 1.13 1.37
C ILE A 289 1.27 1.10 -0.16
N GLN A 290 0.56 0.20 -0.83
CA GLN A 290 0.56 0.09 -2.30
C GLN A 290 -0.30 1.17 -2.96
N ASN A 291 -1.46 1.48 -2.37
CA ASN A 291 -2.49 2.27 -3.04
C ASN A 291 -2.77 3.63 -2.39
N ALA A 292 -2.50 3.78 -1.09
CA ALA A 292 -2.95 4.91 -0.28
C ALA A 292 -1.77 5.66 0.38
N GLY A 293 -2.07 6.69 1.16
CA GLY A 293 -1.10 7.51 1.89
C GLY A 293 -0.58 6.89 3.19
N GLY A 294 -1.25 5.86 3.73
CA GLY A 294 -0.88 5.24 5.00
C GLY A 294 -2.01 4.51 5.69
N VAL A 295 -1.80 4.18 6.96
CA VAL A 295 -2.75 3.50 7.85
C VAL A 295 -3.08 4.40 9.05
N MET A 296 -4.34 4.36 9.48
CA MET A 296 -4.84 5.00 10.68
C MET A 296 -5.37 3.93 11.64
N ILE A 297 -5.21 4.12 12.95
CA ILE A 297 -5.57 3.16 14.01
C ILE A 297 -6.63 3.76 14.93
N TRP A 298 -7.75 3.05 15.10
CA TRP A 298 -8.76 3.33 16.12
C TRP A 298 -8.93 2.12 17.06
N GLU A 299 -8.52 2.16 18.32
CA GLU A 299 -7.60 3.13 18.93
C GLU A 299 -6.45 2.44 19.67
N LEU A 300 -5.36 3.17 19.90
CA LEU A 300 -4.06 2.61 20.23
C LEU A 300 -4.02 1.87 21.58
N SER A 301 -4.81 2.31 22.57
CA SER A 301 -4.83 1.71 23.91
C SER A 301 -5.49 0.34 23.96
N GLN A 302 -6.15 -0.07 22.86
CA GLN A 302 -6.78 -1.38 22.73
C GLN A 302 -5.83 -2.45 22.15
N ASP A 303 -4.61 -2.07 21.76
CA ASP A 303 -3.61 -3.00 21.23
C ASP A 303 -3.06 -3.93 22.32
N ALA A 304 -2.59 -5.09 21.88
CA ALA A 304 -1.72 -5.94 22.69
C ALA A 304 -0.27 -5.45 22.66
N VAL A 305 0.58 -6.08 23.46
CA VAL A 305 2.03 -5.81 23.49
C VAL A 305 2.84 -6.91 22.81
N GLY A 306 4.10 -6.63 22.52
CA GLY A 306 5.05 -7.62 22.01
C GLY A 306 4.69 -8.16 20.63
N SER A 307 4.89 -9.47 20.42
CA SER A 307 4.67 -10.13 19.12
C SER A 307 3.20 -10.17 18.69
N LYS A 308 2.26 -10.00 19.63
CA LYS A 308 0.82 -10.00 19.34
C LYS A 308 0.28 -8.59 19.04
N SER A 309 1.09 -7.54 19.15
CA SER A 309 0.68 -6.16 18.85
C SER A 309 0.31 -5.97 17.37
N LEU A 310 -0.87 -5.42 17.13
CA LEU A 310 -1.32 -5.00 15.81
C LEU A 310 -0.51 -3.81 15.27
N LEU A 311 -0.09 -2.86 16.13
CA LEU A 311 0.83 -1.80 15.72
C LEU A 311 2.18 -2.38 15.27
N THR A 312 2.65 -3.43 15.94
CA THR A 312 3.85 -4.16 15.53
C THR A 312 3.65 -4.83 14.17
N ALA A 313 2.49 -5.46 13.94
CA ALA A 313 2.15 -6.05 12.64
C ALA A 313 2.13 -5.00 11.51
N ILE A 314 1.54 -3.82 11.76
CA ILE A 314 1.56 -2.68 10.82
C ILE A 314 3.00 -2.26 10.52
N ASN A 315 3.82 -2.06 11.56
CA ASN A 315 5.21 -1.64 11.39
C ASN A 315 6.05 -2.67 10.63
N GLN A 316 5.82 -3.97 10.84
CA GLN A 316 6.50 -5.04 10.09
C GLN A 316 6.20 -4.95 8.58
N VAL A 317 4.98 -4.56 8.19
CA VAL A 317 4.63 -4.36 6.79
C VAL A 317 5.26 -3.08 6.24
N ILE A 318 5.21 -1.98 6.99
CA ILE A 318 5.72 -0.67 6.55
C ILE A 318 7.23 -0.65 6.40
N THR A 319 7.96 -1.27 7.34
CA THR A 319 9.42 -1.31 7.32
C THR A 319 10.00 -2.44 6.47
N GLY A 320 9.15 -3.32 5.93
CA GLY A 320 9.58 -4.56 5.28
C GLY A 320 10.18 -5.60 6.24
N SER A 321 10.09 -5.38 7.56
CA SER A 321 10.60 -6.26 8.62
C SER A 321 9.67 -7.46 8.90
N GLN A 322 9.31 -8.20 7.86
CA GLN A 322 8.84 -9.58 8.02
C GLN A 322 10.05 -10.48 8.39
N PRO A 323 9.86 -11.66 9.02
CA PRO A 323 10.89 -12.70 8.89
C PRO A 323 11.19 -12.85 7.38
N PRO A 324 12.46 -13.02 7.00
CA PRO A 324 12.94 -12.57 5.69
C PRO A 324 12.15 -13.19 4.55
N ALA A 325 11.54 -12.37 3.68
CA ALA A 325 11.28 -12.66 2.26
C ALA A 325 10.51 -11.49 1.60
N GLY A 326 11.11 -10.83 0.61
CA GLY A 326 10.50 -9.74 -0.18
C GLY A 326 9.41 -10.19 -1.15
N GLY A 327 8.36 -10.87 -0.64
CA GLY A 327 7.27 -11.39 -1.44
C GLY A 327 5.87 -11.23 -0.86
N THR A 328 4.90 -11.12 -1.76
CA THR A 328 3.47 -11.04 -1.47
C THR A 328 2.97 -12.44 -1.13
N LEU A 329 2.67 -12.70 0.15
CA LEU A 329 2.01 -13.93 0.60
C LEU A 329 0.49 -13.82 0.42
N ILE A 330 -0.12 -14.84 -0.17
CA ILE A 330 -1.54 -14.92 -0.51
C ILE A 330 -2.06 -16.26 -0.02
N GLN A 331 -3.10 -16.23 0.81
CA GLN A 331 -3.79 -17.44 1.26
C GLN A 331 -4.53 -18.10 0.10
N ALA A 332 -4.48 -19.42 0.01
CA ALA A 332 -5.02 -20.16 -1.12
C ALA A 332 -6.54 -20.04 -1.20
N GLU A 333 -7.22 -20.04 -0.06
CA GLU A 333 -8.67 -19.90 0.09
C GLU A 333 -9.19 -18.51 -0.30
N ASN A 334 -8.31 -17.51 -0.42
CA ASN A 334 -8.64 -16.16 -0.86
C ASN A 334 -8.70 -16.03 -2.40
N TYR A 335 -9.11 -17.09 -3.10
CA TYR A 335 -9.32 -17.04 -4.54
C TYR A 335 -10.48 -16.08 -4.89
N SER A 336 -10.35 -15.37 -6.01
CA SER A 336 -11.41 -14.52 -6.57
C SER A 336 -12.43 -15.33 -7.39
N SER A 337 -11.98 -16.44 -7.98
CA SER A 337 -12.82 -17.41 -8.69
C SER A 337 -12.12 -18.77 -8.66
N MET A 338 -12.89 -19.86 -8.71
CA MET A 338 -12.34 -21.21 -8.71
C MET A 338 -13.27 -22.20 -9.44
N SER A 339 -12.74 -23.39 -9.69
CA SER A 339 -13.53 -24.56 -10.09
C SER A 339 -13.00 -25.82 -9.39
N GLY A 340 -13.93 -26.61 -8.84
CA GLY A 340 -13.68 -27.96 -8.31
C GLY A 340 -13.12 -28.06 -6.89
N VAL A 341 -12.50 -27.00 -6.38
CA VAL A 341 -11.85 -27.02 -5.05
C VAL A 341 -12.81 -26.75 -3.89
N GLN A 342 -12.43 -27.18 -2.68
CA GLN A 342 -13.12 -26.87 -1.42
C GLN A 342 -12.14 -26.32 -0.37
N THR A 343 -12.66 -25.74 0.70
CA THR A 343 -11.85 -25.27 1.83
C THR A 343 -12.05 -26.14 3.06
N GLU A 344 -11.00 -26.40 3.83
CA GLU A 344 -11.06 -27.14 5.09
C GLU A 344 -10.13 -26.51 6.15
N PRO A 345 -10.34 -26.76 7.46
CA PRO A 345 -9.42 -26.31 8.50
C PRO A 345 -8.02 -26.91 8.30
N THR A 346 -7.00 -26.06 8.33
CA THR A 346 -5.60 -26.50 8.18
C THR A 346 -4.95 -26.83 9.52
N THR A 347 -4.07 -27.84 9.53
CA THR A 347 -3.18 -28.14 10.66
C THR A 347 -1.79 -27.52 10.50
N ASP A 348 -1.57 -26.66 9.50
CA ASP A 348 -0.30 -25.94 9.35
C ASP A 348 -0.09 -24.94 10.50
N THR A 349 1.13 -24.47 10.67
CA THR A 349 1.56 -23.66 11.85
C THR A 349 0.78 -22.38 12.10
N ASP A 350 0.09 -21.84 11.08
CA ASP A 350 -0.65 -20.57 11.17
C ASP A 350 -2.17 -20.76 11.38
N GLY A 351 -2.66 -22.01 11.32
CA GLY A 351 -4.09 -22.32 11.38
C GLY A 351 -4.89 -21.73 10.21
N GLY A 352 -6.21 -21.57 10.39
CA GLY A 352 -7.10 -21.02 9.37
C GLY A 352 -7.72 -22.10 8.47
N LEU A 353 -7.88 -21.78 7.19
CA LEU A 353 -8.35 -22.72 6.16
C LEU A 353 -7.21 -23.01 5.18
N ASN A 354 -7.26 -24.17 4.53
CA ASN A 354 -6.53 -24.42 3.29
C ASN A 354 -7.53 -24.75 2.17
N VAL A 355 -7.05 -24.69 0.94
CA VAL A 355 -7.74 -25.31 -0.20
C VAL A 355 -7.38 -26.79 -0.25
N GLY A 356 -8.39 -27.63 -0.46
CA GLY A 356 -8.26 -29.07 -0.61
C GLY A 356 -9.29 -29.63 -1.58
N TYR A 357 -9.37 -30.97 -1.64
CA TYR A 357 -10.16 -31.70 -2.64
C TYR A 357 -9.80 -31.28 -4.08
N ALA A 358 -8.56 -30.86 -4.30
CA ALA A 358 -8.11 -30.33 -5.57
C ALA A 358 -7.65 -31.47 -6.49
N ASP A 359 -8.47 -31.75 -7.49
CA ASP A 359 -8.28 -32.81 -8.47
C ASP A 359 -7.79 -32.28 -9.82
N THR A 360 -7.34 -33.19 -10.68
CA THR A 360 -6.89 -32.84 -12.04
C THR A 360 -7.98 -32.08 -12.79
N GLY A 361 -7.68 -30.87 -13.25
CA GLY A 361 -8.63 -30.00 -13.95
C GLY A 361 -9.13 -28.82 -13.12
N ASP A 362 -8.95 -28.88 -11.80
CA ASP A 362 -9.36 -27.82 -10.89
C ASP A 362 -8.43 -26.61 -10.97
N TRP A 363 -8.96 -25.45 -10.60
CA TRP A 363 -8.19 -24.20 -10.65
C TRP A 363 -8.69 -23.14 -9.68
N MET A 364 -7.80 -22.21 -9.38
CA MET A 364 -8.04 -21.00 -8.59
C MET A 364 -7.47 -19.79 -9.33
N ALA A 365 -8.21 -18.69 -9.35
CA ALA A 365 -7.76 -17.41 -9.90
C ALA A 365 -7.81 -16.31 -8.84
N TYR A 366 -6.75 -15.51 -8.78
CA TYR A 366 -6.56 -14.40 -7.84
C TYR A 366 -6.45 -13.11 -8.66
N PHE A 367 -7.41 -12.20 -8.50
CA PHE A 367 -7.46 -10.99 -9.32
C PHE A 367 -6.53 -9.90 -8.79
N ASN A 368 -6.07 -9.05 -9.71
CA ASN A 368 -5.30 -7.86 -9.40
C ASN A 368 -3.95 -8.09 -8.71
N ILE A 369 -3.25 -9.19 -9.05
CA ILE A 369 -1.89 -9.43 -8.58
C ILE A 369 -0.92 -8.53 -9.33
N ASN A 370 -0.28 -7.62 -8.60
CA ASN A 370 0.64 -6.62 -9.14
C ASN A 370 2.10 -7.10 -9.10
N PHE A 371 2.74 -7.12 -10.26
CA PHE A 371 4.18 -7.28 -10.44
C PHE A 371 4.77 -5.89 -10.73
N PRO A 372 5.38 -5.21 -9.76
CA PRO A 372 5.73 -3.79 -9.88
C PRO A 372 6.81 -3.49 -10.93
N THR A 373 7.58 -4.49 -11.33
CA THR A 373 8.70 -4.35 -12.28
C THR A 373 8.87 -5.65 -13.05
N SER A 374 9.24 -5.58 -14.33
CA SER A 374 9.57 -6.80 -15.06
C SER A 374 10.80 -7.47 -14.46
N GLY A 375 10.82 -8.79 -14.40
CA GLY A 375 11.99 -9.55 -13.96
C GLY A 375 11.65 -10.92 -13.39
N SER A 376 12.63 -11.47 -12.69
CA SER A 376 12.55 -12.78 -12.05
C SER A 376 11.80 -12.69 -10.72
N TYR A 377 10.87 -13.63 -10.53
CA TYR A 377 10.09 -13.79 -9.31
C TYR A 377 10.17 -15.25 -8.84
N LEU A 378 10.45 -15.45 -7.56
CA LEU A 378 10.30 -16.73 -6.88
C LEU A 378 8.85 -16.88 -6.41
N ILE A 379 8.17 -17.93 -6.85
CA ILE A 379 6.86 -18.31 -6.36
C ILE A 379 7.03 -19.53 -5.46
N GLU A 380 6.62 -19.40 -4.21
CA GLU A 380 6.61 -20.47 -3.21
C GLU A 380 5.17 -20.92 -2.97
N TYR A 381 4.95 -22.21 -2.79
CA TYR A 381 3.65 -22.82 -2.50
C TYR A 381 3.77 -23.67 -1.25
N ARG A 382 2.87 -23.46 -0.29
CA ARG A 382 2.75 -24.28 0.90
C ARG A 382 1.71 -25.35 0.68
N VAL A 383 2.18 -26.57 0.50
CA VAL A 383 1.40 -27.68 -0.07
C VAL A 383 1.44 -28.91 0.83
N ALA A 384 0.42 -29.74 0.73
CA ALA A 384 0.36 -31.08 1.32
C ALA A 384 -0.22 -32.08 0.31
N SER A 385 0.27 -33.31 0.31
CA SER A 385 -0.21 -34.38 -0.56
C SER A 385 0.04 -35.75 0.06
N ALA A 386 -0.96 -36.63 0.03
CA ALA A 386 -0.79 -38.03 0.44
C ALA A 386 -0.39 -38.96 -0.72
N VAL A 387 -0.33 -38.43 -1.95
CA VAL A 387 -0.08 -39.20 -3.18
C VAL A 387 1.23 -38.77 -3.84
N SER A 388 1.74 -39.60 -4.75
CA SER A 388 2.92 -39.27 -5.56
C SER A 388 2.49 -38.82 -6.95
N GLY A 389 3.25 -37.89 -7.54
CA GLY A 389 3.02 -37.42 -8.91
C GLY A 389 2.08 -36.21 -9.03
N ALA A 390 1.65 -35.63 -7.91
CA ALA A 390 0.89 -34.40 -7.88
C ALA A 390 1.67 -33.25 -8.54
N ARG A 391 0.98 -32.42 -9.31
CA ARG A 391 1.62 -31.34 -10.09
C ARG A 391 0.67 -30.16 -10.30
N ILE A 392 1.18 -28.95 -10.08
CA ILE A 392 0.44 -27.70 -10.32
C ILE A 392 1.17 -26.81 -11.32
N SER A 393 0.43 -25.97 -12.04
CA SER A 393 0.98 -24.88 -12.85
C SER A 393 0.48 -23.52 -12.38
N SER A 394 1.23 -22.48 -12.74
CA SER A 394 0.80 -21.10 -12.59
C SER A 394 0.75 -20.37 -13.91
N ASP A 395 -0.17 -19.42 -14.00
CA ASP A 395 -0.41 -18.63 -15.20
C ASP A 395 -0.85 -17.19 -14.86
N LEU A 396 -0.91 -16.34 -15.88
CA LEU A 396 -1.48 -15.00 -15.82
C LEU A 396 -2.58 -14.85 -16.88
N SER A 397 -3.56 -14.00 -16.56
CA SER A 397 -4.65 -13.63 -17.45
C SER A 397 -5.49 -14.83 -17.88
N ALA A 398 -5.95 -15.61 -16.90
CA ALA A 398 -6.83 -16.78 -17.09
C ALA A 398 -6.25 -17.81 -18.06
N GLY A 399 -5.01 -18.24 -17.82
CA GLY A 399 -4.33 -19.28 -18.60
C GLY A 399 -3.59 -18.76 -19.84
N THR A 400 -3.77 -17.50 -20.23
CA THR A 400 -3.19 -16.93 -21.47
C THR A 400 -1.66 -16.89 -21.44
N ILE A 401 -1.07 -16.66 -20.27
CA ILE A 401 0.39 -16.58 -20.09
C ILE A 401 0.81 -17.65 -19.08
N GLN A 402 1.40 -18.75 -19.54
CA GLN A 402 1.90 -19.81 -18.67
C GLN A 402 3.24 -19.41 -18.03
N LEU A 403 3.35 -19.53 -16.72
CA LEU A 403 4.55 -19.18 -15.96
C LEU A 403 5.43 -20.40 -15.65
N GLY A 404 4.84 -21.59 -15.54
CA GLY A 404 5.58 -22.82 -15.27
C GLY A 404 4.76 -23.85 -14.51
N SER A 405 5.42 -24.94 -14.11
CA SER A 405 4.81 -25.99 -13.28
C SER A 405 5.79 -26.48 -12.23
N VAL A 406 5.26 -26.93 -11.09
CA VAL A 406 6.03 -27.52 -9.99
C VAL A 406 5.45 -28.87 -9.61
N ASN A 407 6.33 -29.85 -9.38
CA ASN A 407 5.97 -31.16 -8.85
C ASN A 407 5.79 -31.05 -7.34
N ILE A 408 4.74 -31.67 -6.82
CA ILE A 408 4.43 -31.70 -5.39
C ILE A 408 4.88 -33.07 -4.85
N PRO A 409 5.79 -33.10 -3.86
CA PRO A 409 6.20 -34.36 -3.24
C PRO A 409 5.05 -34.96 -2.42
N ASN A 410 5.06 -36.28 -2.25
CA ASN A 410 4.24 -36.92 -1.22
C ASN A 410 4.75 -36.45 0.15
N THR A 411 3.94 -35.68 0.86
CA THR A 411 4.28 -35.11 2.17
C THR A 411 3.90 -36.04 3.32
N GLY A 412 3.35 -37.22 3.02
CA GLY A 412 2.94 -38.23 3.99
C GLY A 412 1.52 -38.06 4.54
N GLY A 413 0.75 -37.10 4.00
CA GLY A 413 -0.64 -36.87 4.41
C GLY A 413 -1.20 -35.54 3.88
N TRP A 414 -2.53 -35.43 3.85
CA TRP A 414 -3.25 -34.25 3.35
C TRP A 414 -3.07 -32.98 4.18
N GLN A 415 -2.55 -33.13 5.38
CA GLN A 415 -2.33 -32.05 6.34
C GLN A 415 -0.87 -32.01 6.84
N ASN A 416 0.03 -32.69 6.11
CA ASN A 416 1.47 -32.62 6.34
C ASN A 416 2.07 -31.61 5.36
N TRP A 417 2.54 -30.47 5.86
CA TRP A 417 2.83 -29.32 5.00
C TRP A 417 4.31 -29.17 4.66
N GLN A 418 4.60 -28.96 3.38
CA GLN A 418 5.92 -28.63 2.84
C GLN A 418 5.85 -27.40 1.94
N THR A 419 6.97 -26.69 1.79
CA THR A 419 7.06 -25.54 0.88
C THR A 419 7.86 -25.93 -0.35
N VAL A 420 7.24 -25.84 -1.51
CA VAL A 420 7.90 -26.00 -2.82
C VAL A 420 7.98 -24.66 -3.52
N SER A 421 8.85 -24.52 -4.52
CA SER A 421 8.98 -23.24 -5.23
C SER A 421 9.38 -23.39 -6.69
N GLN A 422 9.14 -22.33 -7.46
CA GLN A 422 9.62 -22.16 -8.83
C GLN A 422 10.02 -20.70 -9.07
N THR A 423 10.94 -20.46 -10.00
CA THR A 423 11.31 -19.10 -10.41
C THR A 423 10.78 -18.82 -11.81
N VAL A 424 10.12 -17.68 -11.99
CA VAL A 424 9.43 -17.30 -13.23
C VAL A 424 9.82 -15.89 -13.65
N ASN A 425 9.72 -15.58 -14.95
CA ASN A 425 9.90 -14.22 -15.43
C ASN A 425 8.53 -13.62 -15.76
N VAL A 426 8.24 -12.46 -15.15
CA VAL A 426 6.96 -11.76 -15.32
C VAL A 426 7.24 -10.33 -15.73
N ASN A 427 6.46 -9.82 -16.68
CA ASN A 427 6.50 -8.41 -17.03
C ASN A 427 5.82 -7.56 -15.96
N ALA A 428 6.26 -6.31 -15.80
CA ALA A 428 5.57 -5.39 -14.91
C ALA A 428 4.10 -5.25 -15.32
N GLY A 429 3.19 -5.32 -14.36
CA GLY A 429 1.77 -5.21 -14.64
C GLY A 429 0.92 -5.86 -13.56
N THR A 430 -0.37 -5.60 -13.66
CA THR A 430 -1.38 -6.20 -12.82
C THR A 430 -2.09 -7.29 -13.61
N TYR A 431 -2.17 -8.49 -13.06
CA TYR A 431 -2.70 -9.67 -13.73
C TYR A 431 -3.69 -10.43 -12.84
N ASN A 432 -4.53 -11.25 -13.47
CA ASN A 432 -5.22 -12.33 -12.78
C ASN A 432 -4.26 -13.51 -12.71
N PHE A 433 -3.78 -13.85 -11.51
CA PHE A 433 -2.86 -14.96 -11.29
C PHE A 433 -3.65 -16.27 -11.15
N GLY A 434 -3.28 -17.29 -11.93
CA GLY A 434 -3.91 -18.60 -11.91
C GLY A 434 -3.04 -19.67 -11.25
N ILE A 435 -3.68 -20.60 -10.55
CA ILE A 435 -3.11 -21.89 -10.14
C ILE A 435 -4.02 -22.98 -10.72
N TYR A 436 -3.43 -23.91 -11.47
CA TYR A 436 -4.15 -25.00 -12.13
C TYR A 436 -3.58 -26.36 -11.70
N ILE A 437 -4.45 -27.31 -11.38
CA ILE A 437 -4.07 -28.65 -10.94
C ILE A 437 -3.91 -29.55 -12.17
N GLN A 438 -2.65 -29.83 -12.53
CA GLN A 438 -2.32 -30.62 -13.72
C GLN A 438 -2.42 -32.12 -13.47
N ASN A 439 -2.08 -32.56 -12.27
CA ASN A 439 -2.16 -33.96 -11.88
C ASN A 439 -2.47 -34.07 -10.38
N SER A 440 -3.44 -34.95 -10.08
CA SER A 440 -4.27 -35.02 -8.87
C SER A 440 -3.51 -34.96 -7.53
N GLY A 441 -4.26 -34.47 -6.52
CA GLY A 441 -4.04 -34.73 -5.11
C GLY A 441 -3.12 -33.72 -4.43
N VAL A 442 -3.55 -32.47 -4.31
CA VAL A 442 -2.82 -31.45 -3.54
C VAL A 442 -3.76 -30.61 -2.69
N ASN A 443 -3.36 -30.39 -1.44
CA ASN A 443 -3.87 -29.32 -0.60
C ASN A 443 -2.90 -28.14 -0.68
N LEU A 444 -3.43 -26.92 -0.75
CA LEU A 444 -2.65 -25.68 -0.82
C LEU A 444 -3.10 -24.75 0.30
N ASN A 445 -2.16 -24.31 1.14
CA ASN A 445 -2.42 -23.39 2.24
C ASN A 445 -2.22 -21.94 1.80
N TRP A 446 -1.03 -21.60 1.32
CA TRP A 446 -0.71 -20.28 0.79
C TRP A 446 0.30 -20.37 -0.35
N PHE A 447 0.42 -19.29 -1.11
CA PHE A 447 1.54 -19.07 -2.02
C PHE A 447 2.16 -17.70 -1.79
N ARG A 448 3.45 -17.55 -2.09
CA ARG A 448 4.20 -16.30 -1.91
C ARG A 448 4.95 -15.95 -3.16
N ILE A 449 4.79 -14.72 -3.65
CA ILE A 449 5.47 -14.21 -4.85
C ILE A 449 6.53 -13.18 -4.43
N THR A 450 7.80 -13.56 -4.51
CA THR A 450 8.97 -12.77 -4.10
C THR A 450 9.71 -12.27 -5.32
N LYS A 451 10.00 -10.97 -5.44
CA LYS A 451 10.91 -10.49 -6.49
C LYS A 451 12.32 -10.98 -6.19
N SER A 452 12.95 -11.69 -7.11
CA SER A 452 14.34 -12.11 -6.96
C SER A 452 15.25 -10.89 -7.07
N ALA A 453 16.04 -10.60 -6.03
CA ALA A 453 17.16 -9.68 -6.17
C ALA A 453 18.24 -10.38 -7.02
N SER A 454 18.77 -9.70 -8.05
CA SER A 454 19.97 -10.18 -8.73
C SER A 454 21.09 -10.29 -7.69
N ALA A 455 21.46 -11.52 -7.32
CA ALA A 455 22.54 -11.75 -6.37
C ALA A 455 23.85 -11.20 -6.96
N LEU A 456 24.36 -10.13 -6.34
CA LEU A 456 25.71 -9.64 -6.58
C LEU A 456 26.70 -10.47 -5.76
N THR A 457 27.63 -11.08 -6.50
CA THR A 457 29.02 -11.49 -6.15
C THR A 457 29.29 -12.76 -5.34
N SER A 458 29.93 -13.73 -6.01
CA SER A 458 31.32 -14.17 -5.78
C SER A 458 31.72 -15.01 -7.02
N LYS A 459 32.92 -15.05 -7.60
CA LYS A 459 34.27 -14.61 -7.25
C LYS A 459 35.08 -14.83 -8.56
N MET A 460 35.76 -13.84 -9.12
CA MET A 460 36.97 -14.10 -9.91
C MET A 460 37.79 -12.81 -10.10
N THR A 461 39.09 -13.03 -9.97
CA THR A 461 40.24 -12.12 -9.98
C THR A 461 40.47 -11.43 -11.33
N SER A 462 40.80 -10.12 -11.26
CA SER A 462 41.76 -9.31 -12.07
C SER A 462 41.81 -9.41 -13.62
N PRO A 463 42.41 -8.43 -14.34
CA PRO A 463 42.15 -6.99 -14.43
C PRO A 463 41.84 -6.53 -15.89
N GLU A 464 41.73 -5.21 -16.08
CA GLU A 464 41.75 -4.43 -17.34
C GLU A 464 40.44 -4.10 -18.09
N ILE A 465 40.42 -2.85 -18.55
CA ILE A 465 39.30 -2.02 -18.99
C ILE A 465 39.16 -2.09 -20.51
N VAL A 466 37.96 -2.39 -21.02
CA VAL A 466 37.53 -1.94 -22.35
C VAL A 466 36.06 -1.50 -22.28
N ASP A 467 35.79 -0.39 -22.95
CA ASP A 467 34.60 0.47 -22.89
C ASP A 467 33.32 -0.21 -23.41
N GLU A 468 32.39 -0.57 -22.51
CA GLU A 468 31.18 -1.36 -22.81
C GLU A 468 29.90 -0.52 -23.04
N LYS A 469 30.01 0.82 -23.13
CA LYS A 469 28.83 1.73 -23.03
C LYS A 469 28.18 2.22 -24.31
N THR A 470 28.71 1.93 -25.49
CA THR A 470 28.28 2.61 -26.75
C THR A 470 27.10 1.95 -27.48
N ILE A 471 26.84 0.64 -27.33
CA ILE A 471 25.72 -0.03 -28.03
C ILE A 471 24.46 -0.14 -27.15
N ALA A 472 24.60 -0.26 -25.83
CA ALA A 472 23.46 -0.32 -24.92
C ALA A 472 22.61 0.97 -24.94
N SER A 473 23.20 2.11 -25.32
CA SER A 473 22.57 3.43 -25.43
C SER A 473 22.07 3.79 -26.84
N LEU A 474 22.22 2.88 -27.82
CA LEU A 474 21.77 3.04 -29.21
C LEU A 474 20.30 3.48 -29.27
N THR A 475 19.93 4.44 -30.11
CA THR A 475 18.54 4.78 -30.45
C THR A 475 18.36 4.78 -31.96
N VAL A 476 17.11 4.60 -32.41
CA VAL A 476 16.76 4.44 -33.83
C VAL A 476 15.73 5.50 -34.21
N TYR A 477 16.01 6.26 -35.27
CA TYR A 477 15.21 7.42 -35.67
C TYR A 477 15.26 7.66 -37.19
N PRO A 478 14.27 8.36 -37.79
CA PRO A 478 13.02 8.80 -37.16
C PRO A 478 12.10 7.60 -36.85
N SER A 479 11.29 7.71 -35.81
CA SER A 479 10.16 6.81 -35.58
C SER A 479 8.96 7.68 -35.19
N PRO A 480 7.94 7.82 -36.05
CA PRO A 480 7.67 7.01 -37.24
C PRO A 480 8.57 7.32 -38.47
N THR A 481 8.86 6.32 -39.30
CA THR A 481 9.64 6.44 -40.56
C THR A 481 8.85 5.97 -41.78
N GLN A 482 9.22 6.42 -42.98
CA GLN A 482 8.67 5.97 -44.26
C GLN A 482 9.65 5.10 -45.05
N GLU A 483 10.93 5.47 -45.14
CA GLU A 483 11.89 4.80 -46.03
C GLU A 483 13.16 4.38 -45.31
N THR A 484 13.76 5.25 -44.49
CA THR A 484 15.08 4.98 -43.90
C THR A 484 15.08 5.23 -42.40
N LEU A 485 15.79 4.37 -41.66
CA LEU A 485 16.13 4.53 -40.25
C LEU A 485 17.62 4.86 -40.12
N PHE A 486 17.96 5.65 -39.11
CA PHE A 486 19.30 6.03 -38.70
C PHE A 486 19.53 5.63 -37.25
N PHE A 487 20.79 5.41 -36.92
CA PHE A 487 21.23 4.99 -35.59
C PHE A 487 21.96 6.14 -34.88
N SER A 488 21.78 6.29 -33.56
CA SER A 488 22.41 7.38 -32.79
C SER A 488 23.87 7.13 -32.45
N THR A 489 24.33 5.89 -32.60
CA THR A 489 25.72 5.48 -32.40
C THR A 489 26.19 4.70 -33.62
N GLU A 490 27.50 4.63 -33.86
CA GLU A 490 28.07 4.00 -35.05
C GLU A 490 27.98 2.47 -34.98
N ILE A 491 27.18 1.89 -35.87
CA ILE A 491 26.94 0.45 -35.93
C ILE A 491 27.48 -0.21 -37.20
N SER A 492 28.43 0.40 -37.90
CA SER A 492 29.07 -0.25 -39.05
C SER A 492 29.68 -1.61 -38.62
N GLY A 493 29.42 -2.64 -39.41
CA GLY A 493 29.78 -4.04 -39.14
C GLY A 493 28.77 -4.83 -38.29
N ALA A 494 27.74 -4.21 -37.72
CA ALA A 494 26.72 -4.88 -36.91
C ALA A 494 25.77 -5.74 -37.77
N SER A 495 25.31 -6.86 -37.22
CA SER A 495 24.19 -7.63 -37.75
C SER A 495 22.88 -7.02 -37.23
N VAL A 496 21.96 -6.71 -38.14
CA VAL A 496 20.68 -6.08 -37.79
C VAL A 496 19.50 -6.88 -38.34
N SER A 497 18.58 -7.22 -37.45
CA SER A 497 17.39 -8.01 -37.75
C SER A 497 16.11 -7.24 -37.45
N ILE A 498 15.17 -7.23 -38.40
CA ILE A 498 13.84 -6.62 -38.23
C ILE A 498 12.84 -7.72 -37.90
N ILE A 499 12.07 -7.51 -36.83
CA ILE A 499 11.12 -8.50 -36.32
C ILE A 499 9.73 -7.87 -36.30
N ASN A 500 8.73 -8.59 -36.85
CA ASN A 500 7.34 -8.18 -36.76
C ASN A 500 6.86 -8.26 -35.30
N SER A 501 6.41 -7.15 -34.71
CA SER A 501 6.00 -7.11 -33.30
C SER A 501 4.72 -7.89 -33.00
N GLN A 502 3.96 -8.31 -34.01
CA GLN A 502 2.70 -9.06 -33.84
C GLN A 502 2.88 -10.58 -33.96
N GLY A 503 4.03 -11.06 -34.45
CA GLY A 503 4.25 -12.49 -34.69
C GLY A 503 5.65 -13.00 -34.38
N GLY A 504 6.60 -12.14 -33.98
CA GLY A 504 7.96 -12.54 -33.61
C GLY A 504 8.82 -13.07 -34.77
N GLN A 505 8.31 -13.10 -35.99
CA GLN A 505 9.04 -13.54 -37.18
C GLN A 505 10.07 -12.49 -37.59
N THR A 506 11.32 -12.94 -37.78
CA THR A 506 12.38 -12.15 -38.42
C THR A 506 12.04 -11.97 -39.89
N LEU A 507 11.82 -10.71 -40.29
CA LEU A 507 11.44 -10.34 -41.65
C LEU A 507 12.63 -10.03 -42.55
N SER A 508 13.74 -9.59 -41.96
CA SER A 508 15.00 -9.29 -42.67
C SER A 508 16.15 -9.36 -41.69
N GLU A 509 17.31 -9.81 -42.16
CA GLU A 509 18.59 -9.74 -41.46
C GLU A 509 19.65 -9.23 -42.43
N GLN A 510 20.39 -8.19 -42.04
CA GLN A 510 21.42 -7.59 -42.89
C GLN A 510 22.59 -7.06 -42.07
N LYS A 511 23.78 -7.11 -42.66
CA LYS A 511 24.98 -6.51 -42.09
C LYS A 511 25.06 -5.04 -42.50
N ILE A 512 25.13 -4.16 -41.52
CA ILE A 512 25.06 -2.72 -41.74
C ILE A 512 26.46 -2.16 -42.03
N ASN A 513 26.66 -1.58 -43.21
CA ASN A 513 27.93 -0.97 -43.60
C ASN A 513 27.97 0.55 -43.36
N ASN A 514 26.80 1.21 -43.43
CA ASN A 514 26.61 2.64 -43.21
C ASN A 514 25.58 2.82 -42.08
N ASN A 515 25.63 3.88 -41.28
CA ASN A 515 24.82 4.03 -40.06
C ASN A 515 23.30 4.28 -40.28
N SER A 516 22.71 3.62 -41.28
CA SER A 516 21.33 3.72 -41.72
C SER A 516 20.82 2.36 -42.22
N LEU A 517 19.50 2.19 -42.24
CA LEU A 517 18.80 1.00 -42.65
C LEU A 517 17.59 1.36 -43.52
N ASP A 518 17.51 0.81 -44.72
CA ASP A 518 16.34 0.93 -45.59
C ASP A 518 15.22 0.00 -45.11
N VAL A 519 14.04 0.58 -44.89
CA VAL A 519 12.80 -0.06 -44.44
C VAL A 519 11.62 0.25 -45.36
N SER A 520 11.86 0.85 -46.54
CA SER A 520 10.83 1.22 -47.52
C SER A 520 9.94 0.05 -47.93
N GLY A 521 10.52 -1.16 -48.02
CA GLY A 521 9.80 -2.38 -48.36
C GLY A 521 8.87 -2.96 -47.28
N LEU A 522 8.88 -2.40 -46.06
CA LEU A 522 7.98 -2.83 -44.98
C LEU A 522 6.59 -2.20 -45.13
N LYS A 523 5.54 -2.97 -44.83
CA LYS A 523 4.18 -2.43 -44.70
C LYS A 523 4.07 -1.52 -43.47
N THR A 524 3.06 -0.65 -43.45
CA THR A 524 2.71 0.15 -42.27
C THR A 524 2.52 -0.75 -41.04
N GLY A 525 3.20 -0.46 -39.94
CA GLY A 525 3.18 -1.33 -38.77
C GLY A 525 4.23 -1.00 -37.70
N ILE A 526 4.20 -1.74 -36.60
CA ILE A 526 5.18 -1.64 -35.51
C ILE A 526 6.20 -2.77 -35.66
N TYR A 527 7.48 -2.44 -35.54
CA TYR A 527 8.57 -3.38 -35.71
C TYR A 527 9.58 -3.25 -34.58
N LEU A 528 10.23 -4.37 -34.27
CA LEU A 528 11.42 -4.40 -33.43
C LEU A 528 12.65 -4.53 -34.32
N ILE A 529 13.74 -3.88 -33.92
CA ILE A 529 15.04 -3.98 -34.53
C ILE A 529 16.03 -4.51 -33.51
N LEU A 530 16.59 -5.68 -33.79
CA LEU A 530 17.65 -6.30 -33.00
C LEU A 530 18.97 -5.94 -33.67
N VAL A 531 19.86 -5.25 -32.95
CA VAL A 531 21.21 -4.94 -33.38
C VAL A 531 22.17 -5.78 -32.56
N GLU A 532 22.99 -6.57 -33.24
CA GLU A 532 24.02 -7.42 -32.64
C GLU A 532 25.39 -7.03 -33.19
N LYS A 533 26.29 -6.64 -32.29
CA LYS A 533 27.68 -6.32 -32.62
C LYS A 533 28.56 -6.69 -31.44
N ASP A 534 29.66 -7.38 -31.73
CA ASP A 534 30.64 -7.83 -30.74
C ASP A 534 30.01 -8.65 -29.58
N GLY A 535 28.99 -9.45 -29.89
CA GLY A 535 28.27 -10.29 -28.92
C GLY A 535 27.22 -9.56 -28.08
N ILE A 536 27.12 -8.23 -28.20
CA ILE A 536 26.13 -7.41 -27.49
C ILE A 536 24.88 -7.27 -28.35
N LYS A 537 23.72 -7.65 -27.79
CA LYS A 537 22.40 -7.59 -28.44
C LYS A 537 21.58 -6.45 -27.85
N THR A 538 21.10 -5.55 -28.71
CA THR A 538 20.26 -4.42 -28.31
C THR A 538 18.99 -4.39 -29.15
N VAL A 539 17.83 -4.32 -28.49
CA VAL A 539 16.52 -4.26 -29.17
C VAL A 539 15.94 -2.86 -29.07
N ARG A 540 15.44 -2.33 -30.19
CA ARG A 540 14.71 -1.07 -30.26
C ARG A 540 13.40 -1.24 -31.02
N ARG A 541 12.47 -0.31 -30.80
CA ARG A 541 11.15 -0.30 -31.47
C ARG A 541 11.09 0.90 -32.41
N PHE A 542 10.54 0.70 -33.60
CA PHE A 542 10.17 1.79 -34.50
C PHE A 542 8.79 1.56 -35.14
N VAL A 543 8.20 2.63 -35.67
CA VAL A 543 6.91 2.60 -36.38
C VAL A 543 7.14 2.90 -37.86
N LYS A 544 6.70 2.01 -38.76
CA LYS A 544 6.65 2.23 -40.20
C LYS A 544 5.31 2.85 -40.57
N LYS A 545 5.33 3.99 -41.26
CA LYS A 545 4.15 4.60 -41.87
C LYS A 545 3.87 4.03 -43.24
#